data_AF-A0A1Q8EAS6-F1
#
_entry.id   AF-A0A1Q8EAS6-F1
#
_cell.length_a   1.000
_cell.length_b   1.000
_cell.length_c   1.000
_cell.angle_alpha   90.00
_cell.angle_beta   90.00
_cell.angle_gamma   90.00
#
_symmetry.space_group_name_H-M   'P 1'
#
loop_
_entity.id
_entity.type
_entity.pdbx_description
1 polymer ?
#
loop_
_entity_poly.entity_id
_entity_poly.type
_entity_poly.pdbx_seq_one_letter_code
_entity_poly.pdbx_strand_id
1 'polypeptide(L)'
;MNNDLSNLNALSEKIITSFAGVINEFENFHHFLLKFARKERVIQRRTDIFVQALEILGFVTEIDAQTYALTMDLDKGNLVFRAIK
;
A
#
# COMPACT_ATOMS: atom_id res chain seq x y z
N MET A 1 -29.35 24.16 -6.63
CA MET A 1 -28.90 22.92 -7.29
C MET A 1 -27.43 22.61 -6.97
N ASN A 2 -26.95 22.89 -5.73
CA ASN A 2 -25.53 22.78 -5.34
C ASN A 2 -25.29 21.87 -4.11
N ASN A 3 -26.34 21.26 -3.55
CA ASN A 3 -26.22 20.45 -2.33
C ASN A 3 -25.74 19.02 -2.60
N ASP A 4 -26.05 18.41 -3.75
CA ASP A 4 -25.66 17.01 -4.02
C ASP A 4 -24.17 16.85 -4.29
N LEU A 5 -23.55 17.76 -5.06
CA LEU A 5 -22.10 17.74 -5.28
C LEU A 5 -21.32 18.03 -4.00
N SER A 6 -21.81 18.94 -3.16
CA SER A 6 -21.19 19.26 -1.87
C SER A 6 -21.28 18.08 -0.90
N ASN A 7 -22.41 17.36 -0.88
CA ASN A 7 -22.59 16.16 -0.08
C ASN A 7 -21.76 14.98 -0.59
N LEU A 8 -21.63 14.82 -1.91
CA LEU A 8 -20.78 13.79 -2.51
C LEU A 8 -19.30 14.04 -2.21
N ASN A 9 -18.85 15.29 -2.27
CA ASN A 9 -17.48 15.66 -1.91
C ASN A 9 -17.22 15.44 -0.42
N ALA A 10 -18.14 15.85 0.45
CA ALA A 10 -18.04 15.62 1.88
C ALA A 10 -18.05 14.12 2.25
N LEU A 11 -18.81 13.30 1.53
CA LEU A 11 -18.78 11.85 1.67
C LEU A 11 -17.45 11.27 1.18
N SER A 12 -16.93 11.75 0.05
CA SER A 12 -15.62 11.33 -0.46
C SER A 12 -14.50 11.68 0.51
N GLU A 13 -14.52 12.88 1.10
CA GLU A 13 -13.54 13.32 2.08
C GLU A 13 -13.63 12.52 3.36
N LYS A 14 -14.85 12.20 3.83
CA LYS A 14 -15.04 11.30 4.98
C LYS A 14 -14.52 9.90 4.70
N ILE A 15 -14.82 9.33 3.53
CA ILE A 15 -14.33 8.00 3.14
C ILE A 15 -12.80 8.00 3.07
N ILE A 16 -12.20 9.00 2.41
CA ILE A 16 -10.75 9.14 2.29
C ILE A 16 -10.11 9.32 3.67
N THR A 17 -10.70 10.15 4.55
CA THR A 17 -10.18 10.39 5.90
C THR A 17 -10.31 9.14 6.78
N SER A 18 -11.42 8.42 6.69
CA SER A 18 -11.60 7.15 7.40
C SER A 18 -10.66 6.07 6.88
N PHE A 19 -10.48 5.95 5.57
CA PHE A 19 -9.50 5.04 4.98
C PHE A 19 -8.08 5.45 5.37
N ALA A 20 -7.74 6.74 5.33
CA ALA A 20 -6.45 7.26 5.73
C ALA A 20 -6.16 6.99 7.22
N GLY A 21 -7.17 7.13 8.10
CA GLY A 21 -7.05 6.79 9.52
C GLY A 21 -6.81 5.30 9.75
N VAL A 22 -7.55 4.44 9.03
CA VAL A 22 -7.34 2.98 9.03
C VAL A 22 -5.95 2.62 8.50
N ILE A 23 -5.51 3.27 7.42
CA ILE A 23 -4.17 3.15 6.83
C ILE A 23 -3.08 3.63 7.82
N ASN A 24 -3.36 4.66 8.63
CA ASN A 24 -2.44 5.17 9.65
C ASN A 24 -2.33 4.23 10.87
N GLU A 25 -3.40 3.53 11.23
CA GLU A 25 -3.36 2.46 12.24
C GLU A 25 -2.64 1.19 11.73
N PHE A 26 -2.52 1.03 10.42
CA PHE A 26 -1.73 -0.03 9.79
C PHE A 26 -0.25 0.36 9.61
N GLU A 27 0.44 0.71 10.70
CA GLU A 27 1.90 0.96 10.69
C GLU A 27 2.68 -0.15 9.96
N ASN A 28 2.20 -1.40 10.05
CA ASN A 28 2.83 -2.54 9.40
C ASN A 28 2.80 -2.48 7.86
N PHE A 29 1.76 -1.92 7.25
CA PHE A 29 1.58 -1.88 5.80
C PHE A 29 2.58 -0.95 5.13
N HIS A 30 2.68 0.28 5.62
CA HIS A 30 3.66 1.25 5.14
C HIS A 30 5.08 0.83 5.46
N HIS A 31 5.33 0.28 6.65
CA HIS A 31 6.67 -0.15 7.04
C HIS A 31 7.18 -1.28 6.17
N PHE A 32 6.34 -2.20 5.72
CA PHE A 32 6.74 -3.26 4.80
C PHE A 32 7.14 -2.69 3.43
N LEU A 33 6.28 -1.88 2.81
CA LEU A 33 6.56 -1.28 1.50
C LEU A 33 7.78 -0.34 1.53
N LEU A 34 7.96 0.43 2.62
CA LEU A 34 9.12 1.31 2.79
C LEU A 34 10.46 0.58 2.85
N LYS A 35 10.48 -0.72 3.23
CA LYS A 35 11.72 -1.52 3.17
C LYS A 35 12.26 -1.60 1.75
N PHE A 36 11.38 -1.54 0.73
CA PHE A 36 11.77 -1.57 -0.67
C PHE A 36 12.39 -0.27 -1.20
N ALA A 37 12.24 0.85 -0.48
CA ALA A 37 12.97 2.07 -0.82
C ALA A 37 14.50 1.88 -0.72
N ARG A 38 14.95 0.94 0.13
CA ARG A 38 16.36 0.70 0.43
C ARG A 38 16.88 -0.64 -0.09
N LYS A 39 15.99 -1.60 -0.37
CA LYS A 39 16.34 -2.98 -0.76
C LYS A 39 15.45 -3.44 -1.91
N GLU A 40 16.01 -4.18 -2.86
CA GLU A 40 15.20 -4.77 -3.94
C GLU A 40 14.40 -5.99 -3.46
N ARG A 41 14.84 -6.63 -2.38
CA ARG A 41 14.22 -7.82 -1.78
C ARG A 41 14.04 -7.62 -0.29
N VAL A 42 12.90 -8.07 0.22
CA VAL A 42 12.54 -7.90 1.63
C VAL A 42 12.16 -9.23 2.25
N ILE A 43 12.86 -9.58 3.33
CA ILE A 43 12.56 -10.78 4.13
C ILE A 43 11.54 -10.41 5.21
N GLN A 44 10.46 -11.19 5.32
CA GLN A 44 9.43 -11.05 6.33
C GLN A 44 9.19 -12.37 7.06
N ARG A 45 9.92 -12.57 8.17
CA ARG A 45 9.91 -13.82 8.96
C ARG A 45 8.53 -14.22 9.52
N ARG A 46 7.65 -13.23 9.70
CA ARG A 46 6.26 -13.43 10.09
C ARG A 46 5.38 -12.78 9.03
N THR A 47 4.87 -13.59 8.11
CA THR A 47 3.90 -13.14 7.12
C THR A 47 2.61 -12.77 7.85
N ASP A 48 2.25 -11.49 7.80
CA ASP A 48 0.99 -10.99 8.32
C ASP A 48 -0.07 -10.92 7.20
N ILE A 49 -1.32 -10.68 7.58
CA ILE A 49 -2.45 -10.59 6.63
C ILE A 49 -2.25 -9.48 5.59
N PHE A 50 -1.38 -8.50 5.86
CA PHE A 50 -1.11 -7.38 4.97
C PHE A 50 -0.18 -7.78 3.84
N VAL A 51 0.89 -8.51 4.14
CA VAL A 51 1.77 -9.07 3.10
C VAL A 51 0.99 -10.03 2.20
N GLN A 52 0.10 -10.84 2.78
CA GLN A 52 -0.80 -11.71 2.00
C GLN A 52 -1.73 -10.88 1.11
N ALA A 53 -2.33 -9.81 1.64
CA ALA A 53 -3.18 -8.92 0.83
C ALA A 53 -2.40 -8.25 -0.31
N LEU A 54 -1.18 -7.79 -0.06
CA LEU A 54 -0.31 -7.19 -1.07
C LEU A 54 0.07 -8.18 -2.16
N GLU A 55 0.29 -9.45 -1.80
CA GLU A 55 0.58 -10.52 -2.75
C GLU A 55 -0.66 -10.87 -3.58
N ILE A 56 -1.84 -11.00 -2.96
CA ILE A 56 -3.11 -11.23 -3.67
C ILE A 56 -3.44 -10.09 -4.64
N LEU A 57 -3.16 -8.84 -4.24
CA LEU A 57 -3.34 -7.67 -5.09
C LEU A 57 -2.26 -7.53 -6.16
N GLY A 58 -1.22 -8.38 -6.12
CA GLY A 58 -0.14 -8.40 -7.10
C GLY A 58 0.81 -7.21 -7.00
N PHE A 59 0.97 -6.61 -5.81
CA PHE A 59 1.96 -5.55 -5.55
C PHE A 59 3.33 -6.09 -5.14
N VAL A 60 3.35 -7.29 -4.56
CA VAL A 60 4.56 -8.05 -4.26
C VAL A 60 4.38 -9.49 -4.68
N THR A 61 5.48 -10.20 -4.84
CA THR A 61 5.50 -11.65 -5.07
C THR A 61 6.54 -12.29 -4.17
N GLU A 62 6.21 -13.42 -3.56
CA GLU A 62 7.21 -14.27 -2.92
C GLU A 62 8.14 -14.84 -4.01
N ILE A 63 9.45 -14.65 -3.83
CA ILE A 63 10.50 -15.13 -4.77
C ILE A 63 11.40 -16.21 -4.15
N ASP A 64 11.38 -16.33 -2.83
CA ASP A 64 12.06 -17.35 -2.03
C ASP A 64 11.38 -17.38 -0.64
N ALA A 65 11.68 -18.37 0.19
CA ALA A 65 11.05 -18.56 1.49
C ALA A 65 11.02 -17.25 2.32
N GLN A 66 9.81 -16.72 2.53
CA GLN A 66 9.54 -15.48 3.26
C GLN A 66 10.23 -14.24 2.68
N THR A 67 10.62 -14.27 1.41
CA THR A 67 11.35 -13.21 0.72
C THR A 67 10.51 -12.70 -0.44
N TYR A 68 10.23 -11.40 -0.41
CA TYR A 68 9.34 -10.75 -1.36
C TYR A 68 10.09 -9.76 -2.25
N ALA A 69 9.64 -9.64 -3.50
CA ALA A 69 10.03 -8.60 -4.44
C ALA A 69 8.81 -7.76 -4.83
N LEU A 70 9.04 -6.49 -5.17
CA LEU A 70 8.00 -5.65 -5.78
C LEU A 70 7.77 -6.10 -7.22
N THR A 71 6.50 -6.17 -7.60
CA THR A 71 6.03 -6.37 -8.98
C THR A 71 5.66 -5.04 -9.65
N MET A 72 5.84 -3.93 -8.93
CA MET A 72 5.48 -2.58 -9.32
C MET A 72 6.70 -1.66 -9.28
N ASP A 73 6.66 -0.56 -10.00
CA ASP A 73 7.76 0.40 -10.02
C ASP A 73 7.72 1.29 -8.76
N LEU A 74 8.89 1.62 -8.23
CA LEU A 74 9.03 2.51 -7.06
C LEU A 74 9.86 3.73 -7.45
N ASP A 75 9.20 4.86 -7.58
CA ASP A 75 9.86 6.17 -7.67
C ASP A 75 10.39 6.54 -6.28
N LYS A 76 11.67 6.26 -6.04
CA LYS A 76 12.33 6.52 -4.75
C LYS A 76 12.44 8.01 -4.41
N GLY A 77 12.42 8.90 -5.42
CA GLY A 77 12.53 10.35 -5.21
C GLY A 77 11.25 10.92 -4.62
N ASN A 78 10.09 10.38 -5.03
CA ASN A 78 8.78 10.81 -4.57
C ASN A 78 8.11 9.81 -3.62
N LEU A 79 8.74 8.65 -3.36
CA LEU A 79 8.18 7.50 -2.65
C LEU A 79 6.81 7.07 -3.18
N VAL A 80 6.66 7.06 -4.51
CA VAL A 80 5.43 6.69 -5.20
C VAL A 80 5.58 5.30 -5.81
N PHE A 81 4.64 4.41 -5.49
CA PHE A 81 4.54 3.10 -6.09
C PHE A 81 3.59 3.14 -7.30
N ARG A 82 4.02 2.63 -8.45
CA ARG A 82 3.25 2.61 -9.69
C ARG A 82 3.07 1.20 -10.20
N ALA A 83 1.80 0.77 -10.33
CA ALA A 83 1.48 -0.50 -10.96
C ALA A 83 2.03 -0.52 -12.39
N ILE A 84 2.84 -1.52 -12.71
CA ILE A 84 3.27 -1.80 -14.08
C ILE A 84 2.13 -2.59 -14.69
N LYS A 85 1.41 -1.98 -15.63
CA LYS A 85 0.24 -2.56 -16.28
C LYS A 85 0.65 -3.53 -17.37
#